data_AF-A0A820QV32-F1
#
_entry.id   AF-A0A820QV32-F1
#
_cell.length_a   1.000
_cell.length_b   1.000
_cell.length_c   1.000
_cell.angle_alpha   90.00
_cell.angle_beta   90.00
_cell.angle_gamma   90.00
#
_symmetry.space_group_name_H-M   'P 1'
#
loop_
_entity.id
_entity.type
_entity.pdbx_description
1 polymer ?
#
loop_
_entity_poly.entity_id
_entity_poly.type
_entity_poly.pdbx_seq_one_letter_code
_entity_poly.pdbx_strand_id
1 'polypeptide(L)'
;MAKTNAERMKKYREKRKKDSVKYETAKAKARARNNSIKTKLSGASLAEFRRKAKLRQRKCRENKIKRLLNKPSSSSFKTRQSFIVIQHLAEKFGLVLKSKHQRITLQLADKLKIYIHNFYQRDDIPYQLP
;
A
#
# COMPACT_ATOMS: atom_id res chain seq x y z
N MET A 1 -74.22 9.79 -24.70
CA MET A 1 -73.75 10.42 -25.96
C MET A 1 -72.41 9.82 -26.36
N ALA A 2 -72.34 9.11 -27.49
CA ALA A 2 -71.08 8.56 -27.99
C ALA A 2 -70.21 9.69 -28.58
N LYS A 3 -68.90 9.64 -28.34
CA LYS A 3 -67.98 10.68 -28.84
C LYS A 3 -67.87 10.66 -30.36
N THR A 4 -67.87 11.84 -30.95
CA THR A 4 -67.64 12.01 -32.39
C THR A 4 -66.24 11.53 -32.79
N ASN A 5 -66.05 11.17 -34.06
CA ASN A 5 -64.74 10.71 -34.54
C ASN A 5 -63.66 11.80 -34.40
N ALA A 6 -64.04 13.07 -34.59
CA ALA A 6 -63.14 14.22 -34.43
C ALA A 6 -62.60 14.33 -32.99
N GLU A 7 -63.46 14.16 -31.99
CA GLU A 7 -63.05 14.15 -30.57
C GLU A 7 -62.13 12.97 -30.24
N ARG A 8 -62.40 11.79 -30.82
CA ARG A 8 -61.54 10.61 -30.67
C ARG A 8 -60.14 10.87 -31.25
N MET A 9 -60.07 11.48 -32.43
CA MET A 9 -58.80 11.83 -33.07
C MET A 9 -58.02 12.91 -32.33
N LYS A 10 -58.70 13.92 -31.77
CA LYS A 10 -58.08 14.93 -30.92
C LYS A 10 -57.45 14.31 -29.68
N LYS A 11 -58.19 13.45 -28.97
CA LYS A 11 -57.70 12.71 -27.79
C LYS A 11 -56.51 11.80 -28.13
N TYR A 12 -56.54 11.13 -29.30
CA TYR A 12 -55.43 10.31 -29.77
C TYR A 12 -54.15 11.12 -30.00
N ARG A 13 -54.26 12.27 -30.67
CA ARG A 13 -53.11 13.18 -30.92
C ARG A 13 -52.50 13.70 -29.63
N GLU A 14 -53.33 14.08 -28.67
CA GLU A 14 -52.86 14.53 -27.34
C GLU A 14 -52.14 13.41 -26.58
N LYS A 15 -52.67 12.17 -26.64
CA LYS A 15 -52.02 11.01 -26.04
C LYS A 15 -50.66 10.74 -26.68
N ARG A 16 -50.58 10.78 -28.02
CA ARG A 16 -49.34 10.59 -28.78
C ARG A 16 -48.26 11.61 -28.41
N LYS A 17 -48.64 12.88 -28.24
CA LYS A 17 -47.72 13.94 -27.77
C LYS A 17 -47.19 13.68 -26.35
N LYS A 18 -48.05 13.20 -25.44
CA LYS A 18 -47.61 12.84 -24.07
C LYS A 18 -46.66 11.65 -24.09
N ASP A 19 -46.94 10.66 -24.93
CA ASP A 19 -46.12 9.45 -25.03
C ASP A 19 -44.74 9.75 -25.65
N SER A 20 -44.65 10.67 -26.62
CA SER A 20 -43.35 11.10 -27.17
C SER A 20 -42.49 11.81 -26.12
N VAL A 21 -43.07 12.68 -25.29
CA VAL A 21 -42.35 13.34 -24.19
C VAL A 21 -41.89 12.31 -23.15
N LYS A 22 -42.73 11.35 -22.78
CA LYS A 22 -42.35 10.25 -21.88
C LYS A 22 -41.19 9.42 -22.43
N TYR A 23 -41.21 9.14 -23.73
CA TYR A 23 -40.13 8.40 -24.38
C TYR A 23 -38.80 9.15 -24.32
N GLU A 24 -38.78 10.44 -24.70
CA GLU A 24 -37.54 11.22 -24.70
C GLU A 24 -36.99 11.45 -23.29
N THR A 25 -37.87 11.66 -22.29
CA THR A 25 -37.44 11.75 -20.88
C THR A 25 -36.87 10.42 -20.37
N ALA A 26 -37.46 9.27 -20.72
CA ALA A 26 -36.92 7.96 -20.37
C ALA A 26 -35.55 7.70 -21.03
N LYS A 27 -35.40 8.09 -22.30
CA LYS A 27 -34.17 8.00 -23.07
C LYS A 27 -33.05 8.86 -22.47
N ALA A 28 -33.36 10.10 -22.08
CA ALA A 28 -32.41 10.99 -21.40
C ALA A 28 -31.96 10.39 -20.05
N LYS A 29 -32.89 9.86 -19.25
CA LYS A 29 -32.58 9.16 -17.99
C LYS A 29 -31.70 7.92 -18.20
N ALA A 30 -31.94 7.15 -19.27
CA ALA A 30 -31.10 5.99 -19.61
C ALA A 30 -29.68 6.41 -19.99
N ARG A 31 -29.53 7.47 -20.81
CA ARG A 31 -28.22 8.04 -21.16
C ARG A 31 -27.46 8.54 -19.94
N ALA A 32 -28.13 9.26 -19.02
CA ALA A 32 -27.51 9.74 -17.78
C ALA A 32 -27.00 8.58 -16.91
N ARG A 33 -27.81 7.52 -16.73
CA ARG A 33 -27.40 6.30 -16.03
C ARG A 33 -26.17 5.66 -16.68
N ASN A 34 -26.20 5.45 -18.00
CA ASN A 34 -25.09 4.85 -18.74
C ASN A 34 -23.81 5.69 -18.64
N ASN A 35 -23.92 7.02 -18.72
CA ASN A 35 -22.78 7.92 -18.55
C ASN A 35 -22.21 7.84 -17.13
N SER A 36 -23.05 7.81 -16.09
CA SER A 36 -22.59 7.66 -14.71
C SER A 36 -21.92 6.30 -14.43
N ILE A 37 -22.39 5.23 -15.08
CA ILE A 37 -21.76 3.92 -15.01
C ILE A 37 -20.44 3.95 -15.77
N LYS A 38 -20.43 4.56 -16.96
CA LYS A 38 -19.22 4.72 -17.77
C LYS A 38 -18.16 5.54 -17.04
N THR A 39 -18.49 6.60 -16.30
CA THR A 39 -17.49 7.35 -15.51
C THR A 39 -16.97 6.58 -14.30
N LYS A 40 -17.79 5.68 -13.72
CA LYS A 40 -17.36 4.78 -12.63
C LYS A 40 -16.52 3.60 -13.14
N LEU A 41 -16.80 3.11 -14.36
CA LEU A 41 -16.13 1.98 -15.01
C LEU A 41 -14.92 2.39 -15.87
N SER A 42 -14.94 3.60 -16.43
CA SER A 42 -13.74 4.25 -16.94
C SER A 42 -12.89 4.53 -15.71
N GLY A 43 -11.99 3.59 -15.42
CA GLY A 43 -11.09 3.73 -14.29
C GLY A 43 -10.38 5.08 -14.32
N ALA A 44 -9.81 5.43 -13.17
CA ALA A 44 -8.77 6.42 -13.03
C ALA A 44 -7.89 6.50 -14.30
N SER A 45 -7.60 7.70 -14.79
CA SER A 45 -6.64 7.88 -15.89
C SER A 45 -5.38 7.07 -15.61
N LEU A 46 -4.63 6.66 -16.63
CA LEU A 46 -3.40 5.88 -16.43
C LEU A 46 -2.47 6.52 -15.38
N ALA A 47 -2.44 7.85 -15.33
CA ALA A 47 -1.73 8.63 -14.32
C ALA A 47 -2.30 8.43 -12.90
N GLU A 48 -3.61 8.47 -12.73
CA GLU A 48 -4.26 8.24 -11.44
C GLU A 48 -4.14 6.77 -10.98
N PHE A 49 -4.21 5.80 -11.89
CA PHE A 49 -3.93 4.39 -11.59
C PHE A 49 -2.49 4.21 -11.09
N ARG A 50 -1.50 4.76 -11.82
CA ARG A 50 -0.08 4.75 -11.43
C ARG A 50 0.13 5.41 -10.07
N ARG A 51 -0.53 6.54 -9.80
CA ARG A 51 -0.49 7.25 -8.51
C ARG A 51 -1.04 6.38 -7.37
N LYS A 52 -2.21 5.76 -7.56
CA LYS A 52 -2.83 4.87 -6.56
C LYS A 52 -1.95 3.63 -6.30
N ALA A 53 -1.34 3.05 -7.33
CA ALA A 53 -0.42 1.92 -7.19
C ALA A 53 0.82 2.29 -6.36
N LYS A 54 1.48 3.42 -6.67
CA LYS A 54 2.62 3.95 -5.88
C LYS A 54 2.24 4.17 -4.42
N LEU A 55 1.08 4.77 -4.16
CA LEU A 55 0.60 5.00 -2.80
C LEU A 55 0.38 3.70 -2.02
N ARG A 56 -0.20 2.67 -2.65
CA ARG A 56 -0.39 1.34 -2.04
C ARG A 56 0.95 0.69 -1.69
N GLN A 57 1.93 0.75 -2.60
CA GLN A 57 3.27 0.22 -2.34
C GLN A 57 3.94 0.96 -1.16
N ARG A 58 3.83 2.28 -1.10
CA ARG A 58 4.36 3.09 0.00
C ARG A 58 3.75 2.68 1.34
N LYS A 59 2.41 2.58 1.44
CA LYS A 59 1.73 2.13 2.66
C LYS A 59 2.15 0.73 3.09
N CYS A 60 2.34 -0.19 2.13
CA CYS A 60 2.81 -1.54 2.42
C CYS A 60 4.23 -1.52 3.04
N ARG A 61 5.14 -0.72 2.47
CA ARG A 61 6.50 -0.54 3.02
C ARG A 61 6.48 0.06 4.42
N GLU A 62 5.70 1.13 4.64
CA GLU A 62 5.55 1.77 5.94
C GLU A 62 5.00 0.80 6.99
N ASN A 63 3.98 0.01 6.63
CA ASN A 63 3.43 -1.00 7.54
C ASN A 63 4.43 -2.13 7.83
N LYS A 64 5.24 -2.54 6.85
CA LYS A 64 6.32 -3.51 7.05
C LYS A 64 7.35 -2.97 8.04
N ILE A 65 7.78 -1.72 7.89
CA ILE A 65 8.74 -1.06 8.79
C ILE A 65 8.15 -0.97 10.20
N LYS A 66 6.90 -0.50 10.36
CA LYS A 66 6.21 -0.46 11.65
C LYS A 66 6.14 -1.83 12.33
N ARG A 67 5.86 -2.89 11.58
CA ARG A 67 5.85 -4.28 12.11
C ARG A 67 7.23 -4.77 12.53
N LEU A 68 8.29 -4.32 11.86
CA LEU A 68 9.67 -4.68 12.22
C LEU A 68 10.14 -3.91 13.46
N LEU A 69 9.76 -2.64 13.58
CA LEU A 69 10.07 -1.79 14.75
C LEU A 69 9.27 -2.18 16.00
N ASN A 70 7.99 -2.54 15.83
CA ASN A 70 7.09 -2.83 16.95
C ASN A 70 7.06 -4.31 17.34
N LYS A 71 7.85 -5.18 16.69
CA LYS A 71 8.00 -6.56 17.17
C LYS A 71 9.01 -6.58 18.31
N PRO A 72 8.61 -6.89 19.56
CA PRO A 72 9.59 -7.34 20.54
C PRO A 72 10.28 -8.56 19.92
N SER A 73 11.61 -8.60 20.01
CA SER A 73 12.43 -9.69 19.48
C SER A 73 12.06 -11.02 20.14
N SER A 74 11.00 -11.67 19.68
CA SER A 74 10.57 -13.00 20.14
C SER A 74 11.09 -14.13 19.22
N SER A 75 12.14 -13.84 18.44
CA SER A 75 12.76 -14.83 17.57
C SER A 75 14.00 -15.38 18.25
N SER A 76 13.82 -16.44 19.04
CA SER A 76 14.92 -17.27 19.56
C SER A 76 15.78 -17.90 18.45
N PHE A 77 15.29 -17.90 17.20
CA PHE A 77 15.98 -18.43 16.04
C PHE A 77 16.89 -17.42 15.31
N LYS A 78 16.59 -16.11 15.35
CA LYS A 78 17.43 -15.10 14.68
C LYS A 78 18.75 -14.83 15.39
N THR A 79 18.82 -15.09 16.68
CA THR A 79 20.02 -14.81 17.49
C THR A 79 21.15 -15.81 17.23
N ARG A 80 20.87 -17.10 17.02
CA ARG A 80 21.95 -18.09 16.84
C ARG A 80 22.68 -17.98 15.49
N GLN A 81 21.95 -17.91 14.38
CA GLN A 81 22.57 -17.88 13.05
C GLN A 81 23.28 -16.56 12.76
N SER A 82 22.71 -15.41 13.15
CA SER A 82 23.37 -14.11 13.01
C SER A 82 24.61 -14.00 13.90
N PHE A 83 24.56 -14.55 15.12
CA PHE A 83 25.72 -14.60 16.01
C PHE A 83 26.84 -15.47 15.43
N ILE A 84 26.52 -16.63 14.85
CA ILE A 84 27.51 -17.50 14.20
C ILE A 84 28.18 -16.78 13.01
N VAL A 85 27.42 -16.06 12.19
CA VAL A 85 27.98 -15.31 11.05
C VAL A 85 28.86 -14.15 11.52
N ILE A 86 28.42 -13.38 12.51
CA ILE A 86 29.20 -12.25 13.06
C ILE A 86 30.46 -12.76 13.76
N GLN A 87 30.38 -13.85 14.51
CA GLN A 87 31.53 -14.48 15.16
C GLN A 87 32.52 -15.02 14.13
N HIS A 88 32.04 -15.70 13.08
CA HIS A 88 32.90 -16.20 12.00
C HIS A 88 33.62 -15.07 11.26
N LEU A 89 32.93 -13.96 10.99
CA LEU A 89 33.54 -12.78 10.36
C LEU A 89 34.55 -12.11 11.30
N ALA A 90 34.22 -11.95 12.59
CA ALA A 90 35.13 -11.37 13.57
C ALA A 90 36.40 -12.21 13.77
N GLU A 91 36.30 -13.54 13.74
CA GLU A 91 37.45 -14.46 13.75
C GLU A 91 38.27 -14.36 12.45
N LYS A 92 37.61 -14.25 11.29
CA LYS A 92 38.29 -14.13 9.98
C LYS A 92 39.08 -12.82 9.84
N PHE A 93 38.56 -11.73 10.40
CA PHE A 93 39.21 -10.43 10.40
C PHE A 93 40.13 -10.19 11.62
N GLY A 94 40.38 -11.21 12.44
CA GLY A 94 41.31 -11.14 13.57
C GLY A 94 40.85 -10.24 14.73
N LEU A 95 39.57 -9.85 14.75
CA LEU A 95 39.00 -8.96 15.77
C LEU A 95 38.75 -9.70 17.09
N VAL A 96 38.64 -11.02 17.06
CA VAL A 96 38.45 -11.88 18.24
C VAL A 96 39.35 -13.10 18.12
N LEU A 97 40.18 -13.35 19.15
CA LEU A 97 40.94 -14.59 19.29
C LEU A 97 39.95 -15.76 19.40
N LYS A 98 40.16 -16.84 18.64
CA LYS A 98 39.40 -18.10 18.75
C LYS A 98 39.42 -18.57 20.20
N SER A 99 38.40 -18.23 20.96
CA SER A 99 38.37 -18.54 22.38
C SER A 99 37.94 -20.00 22.53
N LYS A 100 38.71 -20.80 23.26
CA LYS A 100 38.33 -22.17 23.62
C LYS A 100 37.15 -22.21 24.61
N HIS A 101 36.77 -21.08 25.21
CA HIS A 101 35.81 -21.01 26.31
C HIS A 101 34.68 -19.99 26.05
N GLN A 102 33.45 -20.50 25.88
CA GLN A 102 32.24 -19.75 25.53
C GLN A 102 31.93 -18.54 26.44
N ARG A 103 32.36 -18.57 27.69
CA ARG A 103 32.10 -17.49 28.66
C ARG A 103 32.84 -16.20 28.32
N ILE A 104 34.06 -16.31 27.79
CA ILE A 104 34.89 -15.15 27.40
C ILE A 104 34.33 -14.50 26.14
N THR A 105 33.89 -15.30 25.16
CA THR A 105 33.23 -14.79 23.94
C THR A 105 31.96 -14.00 24.22
N LEU A 106 31.15 -14.43 25.20
CA LEU A 106 29.92 -13.70 25.56
C LEU A 106 30.23 -12.33 26.17
N GLN A 107 31.20 -12.25 27.08
CA GLN A 107 31.63 -10.98 27.68
C GLN A 107 32.24 -10.02 26.65
N LEU A 108 33.01 -10.54 25.68
CA LEU A 108 33.55 -9.73 24.59
C LEU A 108 32.46 -9.25 23.63
N ALA A 109 31.48 -10.09 23.31
CA ALA A 109 30.36 -9.72 22.44
C ALA A 109 29.51 -8.59 23.05
N ASP A 110 29.27 -8.60 24.36
CA ASP A 110 28.50 -7.54 25.01
C ASP A 110 29.29 -6.22 25.07
N LYS A 111 30.62 -6.27 25.27
CA LYS A 111 31.48 -5.08 25.13
C LYS A 111 31.44 -4.52 23.71
N LEU A 112 31.53 -5.38 22.69
CA LEU A 112 31.48 -4.95 21.28
C LEU A 112 30.15 -4.30 20.90
N LYS A 113 29.01 -4.82 21.39
CA LYS A 113 27.70 -4.19 21.18
C LYS A 113 27.66 -2.76 21.73
N ILE A 114 28.19 -2.54 22.94
CA ILE A 114 28.25 -1.22 23.57
C ILE A 114 29.13 -0.28 22.74
N TYR A 115 30.29 -0.74 22.28
CA TYR A 115 31.18 0.08 21.43
C TYR A 115 30.55 0.44 20.08
N ILE A 116 29.87 -0.50 19.42
CA ILE A 116 29.19 -0.24 18.15
C ILE A 116 28.04 0.76 18.34
N HIS A 117 27.24 0.57 19.39
CA HIS A 117 26.16 1.51 19.71
C HIS A 117 26.70 2.92 19.95
N ASN A 118 27.77 3.04 20.74
CA ASN A 118 28.43 4.33 20.99
C ASN A 118 29.07 4.92 19.73
N PHE A 119 29.54 4.10 18.79
CA PHE A 119 30.09 4.56 17.53
C PHE A 119 29.02 5.18 16.62
N TYR A 120 27.84 4.55 16.51
CA TYR A 120 26.74 5.05 15.69
C TYR A 120 25.93 6.19 16.34
N GLN A 121 26.15 6.46 17.63
CA GLN A 121 25.55 7.59 18.35
C GLN A 121 26.43 8.84 18.36
N ARG A 122 27.68 8.76 17.89
CA ARG A 122 28.55 9.95 17.77
C ARG A 122 28.16 10.71 16.51
N ASP A 123 27.57 11.89 16.70
CA ASP A 123 27.25 12.85 15.62
C ASP A 123 28.51 13.53 15.05
N ASP A 124 29.68 13.27 15.65
CA ASP A 124 30.94 13.96 15.38
C ASP A 124 31.72 13.39 14.17
N ILE A 125 31.31 12.26 13.63
CA ILE A 125 32.01 11.57 12.53
C ILE A 125 31.25 11.80 11.23
N PRO A 126 31.78 12.62 10.28
CA PRO A 126 31.15 12.77 8.98
C PRO A 126 31.20 11.43 8.24
N TYR A 127 30.03 10.91 7.85
CA TYR A 127 29.90 9.70 7.04
C TYR A 127 30.45 9.95 5.63
N GLN A 128 31.77 9.87 5.45
CA GLN A 128 32.37 9.63 4.14
C GLN A 128 32.49 8.13 3.96
N LEU A 129 31.46 7.55 3.32
CA LEU A 129 31.63 6.26 2.65
C LEU A 129 32.57 6.47 1.46
N PRO A 130 33.56 5.59 1.23
CA PRO A 130 34.41 5.65 0.04
C PRO A 130 33.61 5.45 -1.25
#